data_AF-A0A7W0I6L4-F1
#
_entry.id   AF-A0A7W0I6L4-F1
#
_cell.length_a   1.000
_cell.length_b   1.000
_cell.length_c   1.000
_cell.angle_alpha   90.00
_cell.angle_beta   90.00
_cell.angle_gamma   90.00
#
_symmetry.space_group_name_H-M   'P 1'
#
loop_
_entity.id
_entity.type
_entity.pdbx_description
1 polymer ?
#
loop_
_entity_poly.entity_id
_entity_poly.type
_entity_poly.pdbx_seq_one_letter_code
_entity_poly.pdbx_strand_id
1 'polypeptide(L)'
;MDPIRRIVFALEPAKDKSSSTVRKEMEAILEWLWRTYDRDTDVSMVKNVTSYTKGFWKGLFSCYNHGHLPRTNNDLERFFRQTKTRHRRMTGRRSWNEYILRNGEYVVLVDDALQQEDLTNRLSLVSYENYKQQKERWNNRLNESVLRRRFRKDPLA
;
A
#
# COMPACT_ATOMS: atom_id res chain seq x y z
N MET A 1 -23.82 -5.88 15.04
CA MET A 1 -23.63 -6.22 13.60
C MET A 1 -23.17 -7.68 13.50
N ASP A 2 -24.12 -8.62 13.48
CA ASP A 2 -23.85 -10.06 13.30
C ASP A 2 -23.17 -10.40 11.95
N PRO A 3 -23.52 -9.76 10.81
CA PRO A 3 -22.90 -10.05 9.51
C PRO A 3 -21.41 -9.80 9.46
N ILE A 4 -20.97 -8.66 10.03
CA ILE A 4 -19.56 -8.28 10.04
C ILE A 4 -18.75 -9.28 10.88
N ARG A 5 -19.31 -9.75 12.01
CA ARG A 5 -18.63 -10.74 12.87
C ARG A 5 -18.43 -12.07 12.14
N ARG A 6 -19.45 -12.55 11.42
CA ARG A 6 -19.35 -13.77 10.60
C ARG A 6 -18.31 -13.64 9.50
N ILE A 7 -18.30 -12.52 8.78
CA ILE A 7 -17.29 -12.23 7.74
C ILE A 7 -15.88 -12.20 8.34
N VAL A 8 -15.68 -11.51 9.46
CA VAL A 8 -14.38 -11.44 10.14
C VAL A 8 -13.90 -12.83 10.55
N PHE A 9 -14.79 -13.65 11.12
CA PHE A 9 -14.45 -15.02 11.50
C PHE A 9 -14.07 -15.90 10.30
N ALA A 10 -14.84 -15.82 9.20
CA ALA A 10 -14.53 -16.55 7.98
C ALA A 10 -13.18 -16.12 7.37
N LEU A 11 -12.85 -14.82 7.44
CA LEU A 11 -11.60 -14.27 6.92
C LEU A 11 -10.42 -14.33 7.90
N GLU A 12 -10.59 -14.91 9.09
CA GLU A 12 -9.48 -15.11 10.02
C GLU A 12 -8.68 -16.36 9.60
N PRO A 13 -7.35 -16.28 9.43
CA PRO A 13 -6.56 -17.41 8.96
C PRO A 13 -6.43 -18.48 10.02
N ALA A 14 -6.50 -19.73 9.58
CA ALA A 14 -6.27 -20.90 10.39
C ALA A 14 -5.52 -21.95 9.54
N LYS A 15 -4.83 -22.89 10.18
CA LYS A 15 -3.96 -23.88 9.50
C LYS A 15 -4.72 -24.76 8.51
N ASP A 16 -6.02 -24.92 8.69
CA ASP A 16 -6.94 -25.73 7.91
C ASP A 16 -7.68 -24.94 6.81
N LYS A 17 -7.48 -23.63 6.72
CA LYS A 17 -8.14 -22.78 5.73
C LYS A 17 -7.34 -22.69 4.43
N SER A 18 -7.97 -23.12 3.34
CA SER A 18 -7.50 -22.87 1.97
C SER A 18 -8.33 -21.77 1.30
N SER A 19 -7.84 -21.20 0.18
CA SER A 19 -8.63 -20.23 -0.59
C SER A 19 -9.99 -20.78 -0.99
N SER A 20 -10.09 -22.08 -1.27
CA SER A 20 -11.35 -22.73 -1.67
C SER A 20 -12.34 -22.84 -0.51
N THR A 21 -11.87 -23.18 0.68
CA THR A 21 -12.68 -23.33 1.88
C THR A 21 -13.27 -21.98 2.29
N VAL A 22 -12.41 -20.97 2.38
CA VAL A 22 -12.81 -19.61 2.79
C VAL A 22 -13.74 -18.97 1.76
N ARG A 23 -13.52 -19.25 0.47
CA ARG A 23 -14.43 -18.79 -0.59
C ARG A 23 -15.84 -19.36 -0.40
N LYS A 24 -15.96 -20.68 -0.20
CA LYS A 24 -17.26 -21.33 0.05
C LYS A 24 -17.94 -20.78 1.31
N GLU A 25 -17.17 -20.58 2.37
CA GLU A 25 -17.67 -19.99 3.62
C GLU A 25 -18.19 -18.56 3.40
N MET A 26 -17.46 -17.74 2.65
CA MET A 26 -17.90 -16.39 2.27
C MET A 26 -19.14 -16.40 1.37
N GLU A 27 -19.24 -17.31 0.40
CA GLU A 27 -20.44 -17.50 -0.43
C GLU A 27 -21.66 -17.82 0.45
N ALA A 28 -21.53 -18.77 1.38
CA ALA A 28 -22.60 -19.13 2.31
C ALA A 28 -23.00 -17.97 3.23
N ILE A 29 -22.05 -17.16 3.69
CA ILE A 29 -22.34 -15.97 4.51
C ILE A 29 -23.10 -14.91 3.70
N LEU A 30 -22.75 -14.71 2.43
CA LEU A 30 -23.47 -13.76 1.57
C LEU A 30 -24.90 -14.24 1.27
N GLU A 31 -25.10 -15.53 1.03
CA GLU A 31 -26.44 -16.11 0.88
C GLU A 31 -27.27 -15.96 2.15
N TRP A 32 -26.67 -16.26 3.31
CA TRP A 32 -27.31 -16.07 4.61
C TRP A 32 -27.67 -14.60 4.85
N LEU A 33 -26.77 -13.67 4.50
CA LEU A 33 -27.00 -12.22 4.63
C LEU A 33 -28.24 -11.79 3.86
N TRP A 34 -28.35 -12.23 2.60
CA TRP A 34 -29.49 -11.87 1.74
C TRP A 34 -30.81 -12.46 2.22
N ARG A 35 -30.79 -13.68 2.77
CA ARG A 35 -32.00 -14.32 3.31
C ARG A 35 -32.45 -13.76 4.65
N THR A 36 -31.51 -13.28 5.47
CA THR A 36 -31.79 -12.84 6.84
C THR A 36 -32.21 -11.37 6.89
N TYR A 37 -31.68 -10.54 6.00
CA TYR A 37 -31.86 -9.09 5.99
C TYR A 37 -32.68 -8.64 4.77
N ASP A 38 -33.99 -8.85 4.85
CA ASP A 38 -34.96 -8.60 3.76
C ASP A 38 -35.90 -7.39 4.05
N ARG A 39 -35.58 -6.60 5.08
CA ARG A 39 -36.38 -5.40 5.40
C ARG A 39 -35.87 -4.20 4.61
N ASP A 40 -36.77 -3.25 4.31
CA ASP A 40 -36.40 -1.98 3.66
C ASP A 40 -35.29 -1.22 4.38
N THR A 41 -35.24 -1.32 5.73
CA THR A 41 -34.20 -0.71 6.55
C THR A 41 -32.80 -1.30 6.32
N ASP A 42 -32.72 -2.54 5.82
CA ASP A 42 -31.48 -3.30 5.68
C ASP A 42 -30.83 -3.13 4.30
N VAL A 43 -31.59 -2.65 3.31
CA VAL A 43 -31.17 -2.52 1.90
C VAL A 43 -29.83 -1.83 1.76
N SER A 44 -29.62 -0.73 2.49
CA SER A 44 -28.36 0.03 2.46
C SER A 44 -27.17 -0.81 2.97
N MET A 45 -27.37 -1.55 4.06
CA MET A 45 -26.34 -2.40 4.65
C MET A 45 -25.98 -3.56 3.72
N VAL A 46 -26.98 -4.30 3.23
CA VAL A 46 -26.78 -5.44 2.31
C VAL A 46 -26.09 -4.98 1.02
N LYS A 47 -26.51 -3.85 0.46
CA LYS A 47 -25.89 -3.26 -0.73
C LYS A 47 -24.42 -2.91 -0.50
N ASN A 48 -24.10 -2.28 0.63
CA ASN A 48 -22.72 -1.90 0.97
C ASN A 48 -21.84 -3.13 1.13
N VAL A 49 -22.25 -4.11 1.94
CA VAL A 49 -21.50 -5.35 2.15
C VAL A 49 -21.26 -6.08 0.83
N THR A 50 -22.31 -6.22 0.00
CA THR A 50 -22.20 -6.88 -1.31
C THR A 50 -21.23 -6.14 -2.23
N SER A 51 -21.30 -4.81 -2.28
CA SER A 51 -20.46 -3.99 -3.16
C SER A 51 -18.98 -4.05 -2.76
N TYR A 52 -18.67 -3.92 -1.48
CA TYR A 52 -17.30 -4.05 -0.98
C TYR A 52 -16.75 -5.47 -1.22
N THR A 53 -17.50 -6.50 -0.85
CA THR A 53 -17.07 -7.89 -1.04
C THR A 53 -16.81 -8.21 -2.51
N LYS A 54 -17.68 -7.76 -3.42
CA LYS A 54 -17.49 -7.95 -4.87
C LYS A 54 -16.23 -7.26 -5.38
N GLY A 55 -15.94 -6.03 -4.92
CA GLY A 55 -14.76 -5.28 -5.33
C GLY A 55 -13.45 -5.98 -4.97
N PHE A 56 -13.39 -6.64 -3.82
CA PHE A 56 -12.19 -7.34 -3.34
C PHE A 56 -12.14 -8.83 -3.71
N TRP A 57 -13.23 -9.41 -4.22
CA TRP A 57 -13.42 -10.87 -4.39
C TRP A 57 -12.24 -11.59 -5.06
N LYS A 58 -11.69 -11.01 -6.13
CA LYS A 58 -10.59 -11.61 -6.91
C LYS A 58 -9.31 -11.78 -6.07
N GLY A 59 -9.01 -10.86 -5.17
CA GLY A 59 -7.78 -10.85 -4.37
C GLY A 59 -7.96 -11.34 -2.93
N LEU A 60 -9.21 -11.44 -2.45
CA LEU A 60 -9.53 -11.69 -1.04
C LEU A 60 -8.98 -13.01 -0.51
N PHE A 61 -8.87 -14.03 -1.38
CA PHE A 61 -8.52 -15.38 -0.98
C PHE A 61 -7.05 -15.75 -1.25
N SER A 62 -6.27 -14.91 -1.92
CA SER A 62 -4.93 -15.30 -2.41
C SER A 62 -3.94 -15.61 -1.28
N CYS A 63 -4.09 -14.99 -0.11
CA CYS A 63 -3.22 -15.17 1.05
C CYS A 63 -3.32 -16.56 1.69
N TYR A 64 -4.43 -17.27 1.53
CA TYR A 64 -4.60 -18.62 2.12
C TYR A 64 -3.79 -19.69 1.42
N ASN A 65 -3.48 -19.51 0.12
CA ASN A 65 -2.67 -20.46 -0.64
C ASN A 65 -1.17 -20.08 -0.66
N HIS A 66 -0.82 -18.85 -0.27
CA HIS A 66 0.54 -18.34 -0.37
C HIS A 66 0.97 -17.73 0.96
N GLY A 67 1.74 -18.48 1.77
CA GLY A 67 2.16 -18.04 3.10
C GLY A 67 3.02 -16.77 3.13
N HIS A 68 3.58 -16.36 2.00
CA HIS A 68 4.34 -15.10 1.87
C HIS A 68 3.47 -13.86 1.65
N LEU A 69 2.18 -14.04 1.30
CA LEU A 69 1.28 -12.91 1.12
C LEU A 69 0.67 -12.54 2.48
N PRO A 70 0.76 -11.27 2.91
CA PRO A 70 0.12 -10.85 4.14
C PRO A 70 -1.39 -10.95 4.00
N ARG A 71 -2.07 -11.27 5.11
CA ARG A 71 -3.55 -11.32 5.15
C ARG A 71 -4.19 -9.97 4.83
N THR A 72 -3.60 -8.90 5.35
CA THR A 72 -4.12 -7.54 5.23
C THR A 72 -3.04 -6.61 4.72
N ASN A 73 -3.45 -5.51 4.11
CA ASN A 73 -2.54 -4.48 3.63
C ASN A 73 -2.22 -3.42 4.72
N ASN A 74 -2.64 -3.64 5.96
CA ASN A 74 -2.59 -2.63 7.03
C ASN A 74 -1.18 -2.12 7.30
N ASP A 75 -0.18 -3.01 7.26
CA ASP A 75 1.21 -2.64 7.50
C ASP A 75 1.74 -1.74 6.38
N LEU A 76 1.38 -2.03 5.13
CA LEU A 76 1.73 -1.21 3.98
C LEU A 76 1.03 0.15 4.02
N GLU A 77 -0.25 0.18 4.40
CA GLU A 77 -0.99 1.43 4.59
C GLU A 77 -0.39 2.29 5.70
N ARG A 78 -0.02 1.66 6.83
CA ARG A 78 0.67 2.31 7.95
C ARG A 78 2.01 2.86 7.50
N PHE A 79 2.79 2.07 6.76
CA PHE A 79 4.06 2.49 6.18
C PHE A 79 3.88 3.73 5.31
N PHE A 80 3.00 3.70 4.29
CA PHE A 80 2.76 4.85 3.43
C PHE A 80 2.25 6.08 4.19
N ARG A 81 1.44 5.89 5.23
CA ARG A 81 0.96 6.98 6.08
C ARG A 81 2.11 7.65 6.84
N GLN A 82 3.04 6.87 7.39
CA GLN A 82 4.22 7.39 8.08
C GLN A 82 5.12 8.17 7.13
N THR A 83 5.42 7.61 5.95
CA THR A 83 6.26 8.30 4.94
C THR A 83 5.63 9.62 4.49
N LYS A 84 4.32 9.63 4.19
CA LYS A 84 3.58 10.87 3.84
C LYS A 84 3.59 11.90 4.97
N THR A 85 3.50 11.44 6.22
CA THR A 85 3.53 12.31 7.40
C THR A 85 4.88 12.96 7.57
N ARG A 86 5.99 12.21 7.46
CA ARG A 86 7.35 12.75 7.50
C ARG A 86 7.58 13.74 6.38
N HIS A 87 7.21 13.41 5.14
CA HIS A 87 7.31 14.33 4.00
C HIS A 87 6.59 15.67 4.25
N ARG A 88 5.36 15.62 4.78
CA ARG A 88 4.61 16.82 5.11
C ARG A 88 5.27 17.63 6.23
N ARG A 89 5.83 16.98 7.26
CA ARG A 89 6.55 17.66 8.35
C ARG A 89 7.83 18.34 7.85
N MET A 90 8.57 17.69 6.94
CA MET A 90 9.81 18.23 6.39
C MET A 90 9.59 19.39 5.40
N THR A 91 8.52 19.34 4.60
CA THR A 91 8.34 20.26 3.46
C THR A 91 7.14 21.21 3.58
N GLY A 92 6.24 21.00 4.54
CA GLY A 92 4.96 21.69 4.66
C GLY A 92 3.94 21.34 3.58
N ARG A 93 4.30 20.52 2.57
CA ARG A 93 3.43 20.26 1.42
C ARG A 93 2.46 19.11 1.69
N ARG A 94 1.18 19.33 1.37
CA ARG A 94 0.14 18.27 1.44
C ARG A 94 0.32 17.20 0.36
N SER A 95 0.73 17.61 -0.84
CA SER A 95 0.99 16.70 -1.97
C SER A 95 2.39 16.10 -1.89
N TRP A 96 2.50 14.81 -2.19
CA TRP A 96 3.77 14.09 -2.27
C TRP A 96 4.10 13.59 -3.69
N ASN A 97 3.27 13.89 -4.70
CA ASN A 97 3.43 13.32 -6.04
C ASN A 97 4.77 13.72 -6.65
N GLU A 98 5.12 15.00 -6.53
CA GLU A 98 6.42 15.51 -6.95
C GLU A 98 7.57 14.86 -6.17
N TYR A 99 7.36 14.56 -4.89
CA TYR A 99 8.35 13.92 -4.04
C TYR A 99 8.64 12.49 -4.49
N ILE A 100 7.60 11.70 -4.84
CA ILE A 100 7.78 10.40 -5.51
C ILE A 100 8.48 10.58 -6.85
N LEU A 101 7.99 11.46 -7.73
CA LEU A 101 8.56 11.57 -9.08
C LEU A 101 10.05 11.94 -9.05
N ARG A 102 10.45 12.76 -8.08
CA ARG A 102 11.83 13.19 -7.90
C ARG A 102 12.70 12.10 -7.28
N ASN A 103 12.23 11.48 -6.21
CA ASN A 103 13.06 10.60 -5.38
C ASN A 103 12.84 9.11 -5.66
N GLY A 104 11.77 8.75 -6.36
CA GLY A 104 11.47 7.38 -6.79
C GLY A 104 11.41 6.40 -5.62
N GLU A 105 12.02 5.25 -5.85
CA GLU A 105 12.23 4.14 -4.91
C GLU A 105 12.90 4.58 -3.59
N TYR A 106 13.73 5.63 -3.61
CA TYR A 106 14.44 6.09 -2.42
C TYR A 106 13.50 6.69 -1.37
N VAL A 107 12.29 7.13 -1.76
CA VAL A 107 11.26 7.57 -0.80
C VAL A 107 10.93 6.46 0.22
N VAL A 108 10.99 5.21 -0.23
CA VAL A 108 10.66 4.03 0.58
C VAL A 108 11.91 3.51 1.29
N LEU A 109 13.03 3.42 0.57
CA LEU A 109 14.25 2.79 1.06
C LEU A 109 15.00 3.60 2.12
N VAL A 110 14.91 4.94 2.07
CA VAL A 110 15.64 5.80 3.02
C VAL A 110 15.14 5.59 4.44
N ASP A 111 13.85 5.31 4.65
CA ASP A 111 13.32 5.16 6.00
C ASP A 111 13.90 3.95 6.72
N ASP A 112 13.94 2.81 6.02
CA ASP A 112 14.56 1.57 6.50
C ASP A 112 16.08 1.75 6.65
N ALA A 113 16.74 2.31 5.64
CA ALA A 113 18.19 2.51 5.67
C ALA A 113 18.66 3.38 6.85
N LEU A 114 17.86 4.38 7.26
CA LEU A 114 18.16 5.23 8.40
C LEU A 114 17.92 4.54 9.76
N GLN A 115 17.12 3.48 9.80
CA GLN A 115 16.84 2.70 11.03
C GLN A 115 17.82 1.56 11.25
N GLN A 116 18.56 1.15 10.21
CA GLN A 116 19.56 0.10 10.31
C GLN A 116 20.75 0.52 11.19
N GLU A 117 21.28 -0.44 11.94
CA GLU A 117 22.42 -0.22 12.83
C GLU A 117 23.69 0.21 12.07
N ASP A 118 24.60 0.87 12.78
CA ASP A 118 25.93 1.26 12.29
C ASP A 118 25.93 2.03 10.96
N LEU A 119 24.93 2.89 10.75
CA LEU A 119 24.77 3.70 9.53
C LEU A 119 26.06 4.41 9.12
N THR A 120 26.75 5.06 10.07
CA THR A 120 27.99 5.79 9.79
C THR A 120 29.10 4.88 9.26
N ASN A 121 29.28 3.70 9.87
CA ASN A 121 30.28 2.73 9.41
C ASN A 121 29.93 2.23 8.01
N ARG A 122 28.66 1.92 7.75
CA ARG A 122 28.22 1.48 6.42
C ARG A 122 28.44 2.53 5.35
N LEU A 123 28.17 3.81 5.66
CA LEU A 123 28.48 4.92 4.76
C LEU A 123 29.99 5.05 4.52
N SER A 124 30.82 4.78 5.53
CA SER A 124 32.29 4.81 5.40
C SER A 124 32.85 3.70 4.51
N LEU A 125 32.14 2.58 4.35
CA LEU A 125 32.53 1.48 3.46
C LEU A 125 32.32 1.82 1.97
N VAL A 126 31.58 2.88 1.66
CA VAL A 126 31.32 3.30 0.29
C VAL A 126 32.49 4.13 -0.22
N SER A 127 33.17 3.65 -1.27
CA SER A 127 34.24 4.42 -1.91
C SER A 127 33.70 5.75 -2.46
N TYR A 128 34.55 6.77 -2.43
CA TYR A 128 34.20 8.08 -3.00
C TYR A 128 33.82 8.00 -4.48
N GLU A 129 34.48 7.12 -5.24
CA GLU A 129 34.17 6.87 -6.65
C GLU A 129 32.75 6.32 -6.83
N ASN A 130 32.36 5.32 -6.05
CA ASN A 130 31.01 4.76 -6.08
C ASN A 130 29.97 5.82 -5.73
N TYR A 131 30.22 6.62 -4.70
CA TYR A 131 29.35 7.74 -4.35
C TYR A 131 29.20 8.72 -5.51
N LYS A 132 30.31 9.12 -6.16
CA LYS A 132 30.30 10.07 -7.27
C LYS A 132 29.49 9.54 -8.45
N GLN A 133 29.70 8.28 -8.84
CA GLN A 133 28.96 7.65 -9.94
C GLN A 133 27.45 7.59 -9.64
N GLN A 134 27.06 7.21 -8.42
CA GLN A 134 25.63 7.18 -8.04
C GLN A 134 25.03 8.58 -7.98
N LYS A 135 25.79 9.58 -7.51
CA LYS A 135 25.36 10.97 -7.48
C LYS A 135 25.10 11.51 -8.89
N GLU A 136 25.94 11.15 -9.85
CA GLU A 136 25.76 11.51 -11.26
C GLU A 136 24.52 10.86 -11.87
N ARG A 137 24.33 9.55 -11.67
CA ARG A 137 23.11 8.84 -12.08
C ARG A 137 21.85 9.48 -11.51
N TRP A 138 21.88 9.85 -10.23
CA TRP A 138 20.79 10.56 -9.58
C TRP A 138 20.50 11.92 -10.23
N ASN A 139 21.54 12.72 -10.48
CA ASN A 139 21.38 14.03 -11.12
C ASN A 139 20.81 13.90 -12.54
N ASN A 140 21.27 12.91 -13.32
CA ASN A 140 20.75 12.64 -14.66
C ASN A 140 19.25 12.28 -14.63
N ARG A 141 18.83 11.46 -13.66
CA ARG A 141 17.42 11.13 -13.44
C ARG A 141 16.57 12.37 -13.12
N LEU A 142 17.12 13.29 -12.33
CA LEU A 142 16.43 14.54 -12.00
C LEU A 142 16.30 15.51 -13.17
N ASN A 143 17.17 15.39 -14.18
CA ASN A 143 17.27 16.35 -15.27
C ASN A 143 15.95 16.46 -16.05
N GLU A 144 15.30 15.34 -16.39
CA GLU A 144 13.98 15.36 -17.05
C GLU A 144 12.92 16.12 -16.24
N SER A 145 12.89 15.92 -14.93
CA SER A 145 11.92 16.60 -14.06
C SER A 145 12.18 18.11 -14.00
N VAL A 146 13.45 18.52 -14.06
CA VAL A 146 13.86 19.92 -14.15
C VAL A 146 13.47 20.50 -15.50
N LEU A 147 13.74 19.81 -16.61
CA LEU A 147 13.38 20.23 -17.96
C LEU A 147 11.87 20.41 -18.13
N ARG A 148 11.05 19.43 -17.69
CA ARG A 148 9.58 19.55 -17.73
C ARG A 148 9.08 20.75 -16.91
N ARG A 149 9.73 21.04 -15.79
CA ARG A 149 9.41 22.22 -14.97
C ARG A 149 9.77 23.52 -15.66
N ARG A 150 10.96 23.59 -16.28
CA ARG A 150 11.41 24.75 -17.03
C ARG A 150 10.47 25.00 -18.20
N PHE A 151 10.20 23.99 -19.02
CA PHE A 151 9.25 24.07 -20.13
C PHE A 151 7.86 24.55 -19.69
N ARG A 152 7.33 24.04 -18.56
CA ARG A 152 6.04 24.52 -18.02
C ARG A 152 6.04 25.97 -17.57
N LYS A 153 7.20 26.52 -17.22
CA LYS A 153 7.37 27.89 -16.75
C LYS A 153 7.69 28.84 -17.90
N ASP A 154 8.51 28.38 -18.83
CA ASP A 154 8.93 29.07 -20.04
C ASP A 154 9.20 28.04 -21.15
N PRO A 155 8.26 27.83 -22.08
CA PRO A 155 8.43 26.85 -23.16
C PRO A 155 9.48 27.23 -24.20
N LEU A 156 9.91 28.50 -24.24
CA LEU A 156 10.75 29.08 -25.31
C LEU A 156 12.16 29.47 -24.83
N ALA A 157 12.49 29.26 -23.55
CA ALA A 157 13.81 29.48 -22.97
C ALA A 157 14.70 28.23 -23.01
#